data_AF-A0A659UZ47-F1
#
_entry.id   AF-A0A659UZ47-F1
#
_cell.length_a   1.000
_cell.length_b   1.000
_cell.length_c   1.000
_cell.angle_alpha   90.00
_cell.angle_beta   90.00
_cell.angle_gamma   90.00
#
_symmetry.space_group_name_H-M   'P 1'
#
loop_
_entity.id
_entity.type
_entity.pdbx_description
1 polymer ?
#
loop_
_entity_poly.entity_id
_entity_poly.type
_entity_poly.pdbx_seq_one_letter_code
_entity_poly.pdbx_strand_id
1 'polypeptide(L)'
;MSNERPFTMVFPKLHSSKRYLSLDDSGRLLHHYFLDGPHQNHCGCYLIKPAYAATDLVWPVDKFLEYRGKVADAELIDFDPETDEIYVLRWFKHHDRGSWKFGKAIIGQIARIESDRLRDLVHADFAGTPMGKATLEVKDAEGASEPPVTNITDRLLNTRLMQKGNSDIHPPHIYRHVR
;
A
#
# COMPACT_ATOMS: atom_id res chain seq x y z
N MET A 1 11.06 -23.12 9.31
CA MET A 1 9.81 -22.49 9.78
C MET A 1 8.86 -22.54 8.60
N SER A 2 7.61 -23.00 8.78
CA SER A 2 6.62 -22.94 7.70
C SER A 2 6.49 -21.48 7.24
N ASN A 3 6.27 -21.26 5.94
CA ASN A 3 6.07 -19.93 5.35
C ASN A 3 4.68 -19.34 5.70
N GLU A 4 4.07 -19.84 6.77
CA GLU A 4 2.73 -19.48 7.22
C GLU A 4 2.80 -18.17 8.00
N ARG A 5 1.80 -17.31 7.79
CA ARG A 5 1.72 -16.07 8.54
C ARG A 5 1.47 -16.39 10.01
N PRO A 6 2.15 -15.70 10.94
CA PRO A 6 1.84 -15.84 12.36
C PRO A 6 0.42 -15.33 12.64
N PHE A 7 -0.19 -15.82 13.73
CA PHE A 7 -1.49 -15.33 14.19
C PHE A 7 -1.49 -13.80 14.36
N THR A 8 -2.56 -13.15 13.89
CA THR A 8 -2.81 -11.74 14.19
C THR A 8 -2.99 -11.55 15.69
N MET A 9 -2.36 -10.53 16.27
CA MET A 9 -2.53 -10.21 17.68
C MET A 9 -3.88 -9.51 17.91
N VAL A 10 -4.76 -10.15 18.66
CA VAL A 10 -5.99 -9.53 19.17
C VAL A 10 -5.75 -8.97 20.56
N PHE A 11 -5.93 -7.66 20.74
CA PHE A 11 -5.74 -7.02 22.04
C PHE A 11 -6.86 -7.42 23.01
N PRO A 12 -6.56 -7.78 24.28
CA PRO A 12 -7.58 -8.18 25.26
C PRO A 12 -8.68 -7.13 25.48
N LYS A 13 -8.34 -5.85 25.30
CA LYS A 13 -9.30 -4.73 25.39
C LYS A 13 -10.46 -4.83 24.41
N LEU A 14 -10.36 -5.64 23.34
CA LEU A 14 -11.47 -5.89 22.42
C LEU A 14 -12.70 -6.40 23.17
N HIS A 15 -12.53 -7.32 24.12
CA HIS A 15 -13.62 -7.89 24.91
C HIS A 15 -14.25 -6.91 25.93
N SER A 16 -13.69 -5.72 26.08
CA SER A 16 -14.26 -4.61 26.86
C SER A 16 -14.80 -3.47 25.99
N SER A 17 -14.64 -3.56 24.67
CA SER A 17 -15.09 -2.54 23.73
C SER A 17 -16.60 -2.56 23.61
N LYS A 18 -17.26 -1.43 23.91
CA LYS A 18 -18.72 -1.28 23.77
C LYS A 18 -19.21 -1.61 22.35
N ARG A 19 -18.46 -1.21 21.32
CA ARG A 19 -18.74 -1.51 19.90
C ARG A 19 -18.68 -3.00 19.58
N TYR A 20 -17.74 -3.72 20.20
CA TYR A 20 -17.63 -5.16 20.00
C TYR A 20 -18.69 -5.92 20.79
N LEU A 21 -18.99 -5.46 22.01
CA LEU A 21 -20.01 -6.05 22.87
C LEU A 21 -21.45 -5.78 22.41
N SER A 22 -21.68 -4.79 21.54
CA SER A 22 -23.00 -4.58 20.92
C SER A 22 -23.34 -5.60 19.84
N LEU A 23 -22.35 -6.38 19.37
CA LEU A 23 -22.56 -7.45 18.41
C LEU A 23 -22.99 -8.75 19.11
N ASP A 24 -23.85 -9.51 18.45
CA ASP A 24 -24.11 -10.90 18.82
C ASP A 24 -22.92 -11.81 18.47
N ASP A 25 -23.06 -13.10 18.72
CA ASP A 25 -21.98 -14.07 18.51
C ASP A 25 -21.57 -14.19 17.03
N SER A 26 -22.52 -14.03 16.09
CA SER A 26 -22.22 -14.07 14.65
C SER A 26 -21.47 -12.81 14.23
N GLY A 27 -21.89 -11.62 14.68
CA GLY A 27 -21.16 -10.38 14.40
C GLY A 27 -19.74 -10.40 14.96
N ARG A 28 -19.57 -10.94 16.19
CA ARG A 28 -18.25 -11.09 16.81
C ARG A 28 -17.37 -12.08 16.06
N LEU A 29 -17.93 -13.22 15.61
CA LEU A 29 -17.22 -14.18 14.76
C LEU A 29 -16.75 -13.53 13.46
N LEU A 30 -17.63 -12.80 12.78
CA LEU A 30 -17.30 -12.13 11.53
C LEU A 30 -16.20 -11.07 11.72
N HIS A 31 -16.26 -10.30 12.81
CA HIS A 31 -15.20 -9.34 13.13
C HIS A 31 -13.85 -10.04 13.37
N HIS A 32 -13.82 -11.19 14.06
CA HIS A 32 -12.60 -11.98 14.22
C HIS A 32 -12.06 -12.45 12.87
N TYR A 33 -12.92 -12.96 12.01
CA TYR A 33 -12.56 -13.36 10.65
C TYR A 33 -11.96 -12.20 9.83
N PHE A 34 -12.37 -10.95 10.06
CA PHE A 34 -11.70 -9.79 9.45
C PHE A 34 -10.32 -9.45 10.07
N LEU A 35 -10.01 -9.91 11.28
CA LEU A 35 -8.71 -9.69 11.89
C LEU A 35 -7.67 -10.73 11.46
N ASP A 36 -8.08 -11.98 11.31
CA ASP A 36 -7.17 -13.13 11.13
C ASP A 36 -7.51 -14.03 9.93
N GLY A 37 -8.51 -13.67 9.13
CA GLY A 37 -8.93 -14.44 7.96
C GLY A 37 -7.90 -14.46 6.81
N PRO A 38 -8.06 -15.37 5.85
CA PRO A 38 -7.07 -15.64 4.80
C PRO A 38 -6.88 -14.47 3.82
N HIS A 39 -7.86 -13.55 3.72
CA HIS A 39 -7.83 -12.39 2.81
C HIS A 39 -7.08 -11.19 3.39
N GLN A 40 -6.75 -11.21 4.68
CA GLN A 40 -6.16 -10.09 5.39
C GLN A 40 -4.78 -9.71 4.82
N ASN A 41 -4.40 -8.43 4.94
CA ASN A 41 -3.08 -7.92 4.59
C ASN A 41 -2.55 -6.90 5.62
N HIS A 42 -1.30 -6.46 5.48
CA HIS A 42 -0.64 -5.64 6.49
C HIS A 42 -1.21 -4.21 6.62
N CYS A 43 -1.89 -3.68 5.59
CA CYS A 43 -2.55 -2.37 5.69
C CYS A 43 -3.97 -2.44 6.30
N GLY A 44 -4.50 -3.64 6.55
CA GLY A 44 -5.83 -3.83 7.16
C GLY A 44 -7.00 -3.51 6.24
N CYS A 45 -6.73 -3.22 4.95
CA CYS A 45 -7.73 -2.97 3.93
C CYS A 45 -7.52 -3.90 2.74
N TYR A 46 -8.51 -4.72 2.43
CA TYR A 46 -8.36 -5.79 1.44
C TYR A 46 -9.70 -6.17 0.80
N LEU A 47 -9.61 -6.72 -0.41
CA LEU A 47 -10.73 -7.28 -1.16
C LEU A 47 -11.27 -8.53 -0.47
N ILE A 48 -12.58 -8.60 -0.27
CA ILE A 48 -13.26 -9.79 0.19
C ILE A 48 -14.63 -9.95 -0.47
N LYS A 49 -14.65 -10.73 -1.55
CA LYS A 49 -15.88 -11.04 -2.27
C LYS A 49 -16.85 -11.83 -1.39
N PRO A 50 -18.14 -11.44 -1.31
CA PRO A 50 -19.12 -12.06 -0.41
C PRO A 50 -19.21 -13.59 -0.52
N ALA A 51 -19.18 -14.15 -1.73
CA ALA A 51 -19.26 -15.60 -1.94
C ALA A 51 -18.08 -16.38 -1.35
N TYR A 52 -16.87 -15.80 -1.41
CA TYR A 52 -15.67 -16.42 -0.84
C TYR A 52 -15.73 -16.39 0.69
N ALA A 53 -16.06 -15.23 1.27
CA ALA A 53 -16.22 -15.11 2.72
C ALA A 53 -17.33 -16.02 3.27
N ALA A 54 -18.45 -16.11 2.55
CA ALA A 54 -19.54 -17.00 2.90
C ALA A 54 -19.11 -18.47 2.89
N THR A 55 -18.29 -18.87 1.91
CA THR A 55 -17.72 -20.22 1.83
C THR A 55 -16.78 -20.49 3.00
N ASP A 56 -15.86 -19.57 3.30
CA ASP A 56 -14.89 -19.70 4.40
C ASP A 56 -15.57 -19.80 5.78
N LEU A 57 -16.69 -19.09 5.96
CA LEU A 57 -17.48 -19.08 7.20
C LEU A 57 -18.54 -20.18 7.26
N VAL A 58 -18.76 -20.92 6.16
CA VAL A 58 -19.86 -21.88 6.01
C VAL A 58 -21.22 -21.21 6.26
N TRP A 59 -21.39 -20.01 5.73
CA TRP A 59 -22.61 -19.19 5.86
C TRP A 59 -23.32 -19.04 4.52
N PRO A 60 -24.64 -18.83 4.53
CA PRO A 60 -25.32 -18.24 3.37
C PRO A 60 -24.74 -16.85 3.07
N VAL A 61 -24.65 -16.48 1.78
CA VAL A 61 -24.15 -15.16 1.35
C VAL A 61 -24.95 -14.02 1.99
N ASP A 62 -26.28 -14.16 2.05
CA ASP A 62 -27.17 -13.16 2.65
C ASP A 62 -26.84 -12.92 4.13
N LYS A 63 -26.50 -13.99 4.87
CA LYS A 63 -26.06 -13.88 6.26
C LYS A 63 -24.75 -13.08 6.35
N PHE A 64 -23.77 -13.37 5.49
CA PHE A 64 -22.52 -12.59 5.47
C PHE A 64 -22.79 -11.11 5.20
N LEU A 65 -23.62 -10.78 4.22
CA LEU A 65 -23.96 -9.39 3.87
C LEU A 65 -24.67 -8.67 5.03
N GLU A 66 -25.64 -9.33 5.66
CA GLU A 66 -26.35 -8.81 6.84
C GLU A 66 -25.37 -8.48 7.98
N TYR A 67 -24.52 -9.44 8.34
CA TYR A 67 -23.58 -9.24 9.45
C TYR A 67 -22.45 -8.28 9.10
N ARG A 68 -22.01 -8.20 7.83
CA ARG A 68 -21.07 -7.14 7.39
C ARG A 68 -21.65 -5.76 7.67
N GLY A 69 -22.95 -5.56 7.35
CA GLY A 69 -23.69 -4.35 7.71
C GLY A 69 -23.66 -4.07 9.20
N LYS A 70 -24.04 -5.05 10.04
CA LYS A 70 -24.03 -4.89 11.51
C LYS A 70 -22.65 -4.54 12.08
N VAL A 71 -21.58 -5.13 11.56
CA VAL A 71 -20.20 -4.84 12.00
C VAL A 71 -19.77 -3.44 11.56
N ALA A 72 -20.20 -2.99 10.38
CA ALA A 72 -19.99 -1.62 9.91
C ALA A 72 -20.78 -0.59 10.75
N ASP A 73 -22.05 -0.87 11.06
CA ASP A 73 -22.89 -0.04 11.93
C ASP A 73 -22.33 0.08 13.35
N ALA A 74 -21.66 -0.97 13.83
CA ALA A 74 -20.91 -0.95 15.09
C ALA A 74 -19.58 -0.16 15.00
N GLU A 75 -19.30 0.48 13.87
CA GLU A 75 -18.08 1.23 13.56
C GLU A 75 -16.80 0.39 13.74
N LEU A 76 -16.84 -0.93 13.56
CA LEU A 76 -15.65 -1.79 13.67
C LEU A 76 -14.93 -1.98 12.34
N ILE A 77 -15.67 -1.89 11.24
CA ILE A 77 -15.13 -1.86 9.88
C ILE A 77 -15.74 -0.70 9.11
N ASP A 78 -15.11 -0.38 7.99
CA ASP A 78 -15.70 0.34 6.88
C ASP A 78 -15.63 -0.56 5.63
N PHE A 79 -16.52 -0.38 4.67
CA PHE A 79 -16.50 -1.17 3.44
C PHE A 79 -16.98 -0.38 2.23
N ASP A 80 -16.55 -0.82 1.05
CA ASP A 80 -17.01 -0.31 -0.23
C ASP A 80 -17.71 -1.45 -1.00
N PRO A 81 -19.02 -1.34 -1.28
CA PRO A 81 -19.75 -2.37 -2.02
C PRO A 81 -19.38 -2.41 -3.51
N GLU A 82 -18.78 -1.36 -4.07
CA GLU A 82 -18.40 -1.34 -5.49
C GLU A 82 -17.12 -2.12 -5.75
N THR A 83 -16.15 -2.04 -4.83
CA THR A 83 -14.85 -2.73 -4.93
C THR A 83 -14.76 -3.99 -4.07
N ASP A 84 -15.80 -4.30 -3.27
CA ASP A 84 -15.81 -5.39 -2.28
C ASP A 84 -14.62 -5.32 -1.27
N GLU A 85 -14.09 -4.12 -1.04
CA GLU A 85 -13.00 -3.90 -0.09
C GLU A 85 -13.55 -3.57 1.30
N ILE A 86 -12.91 -4.12 2.32
CA ILE A 86 -13.20 -3.80 3.72
C ILE A 86 -11.94 -3.24 4.36
N TYR A 87 -12.11 -2.24 5.22
CA TYR A 87 -11.07 -1.72 6.10
C TYR A 87 -11.44 -1.98 7.56
N VAL A 88 -10.54 -2.66 8.30
CA VAL A 88 -10.71 -2.81 9.74
C VAL A 88 -10.36 -1.51 10.44
N LEU A 89 -11.34 -0.84 11.03
CA LEU A 89 -11.15 0.48 11.60
C LEU A 89 -10.18 0.44 12.78
N ARG A 90 -9.28 1.43 12.83
CA ARG A 90 -8.21 1.55 13.84
C ARG A 90 -7.17 0.44 13.76
N TRP A 91 -7.02 -0.20 12.60
CA TRP A 91 -6.01 -1.22 12.35
C TRP A 91 -4.62 -0.84 12.88
N PHE A 92 -4.15 0.36 12.51
CA PHE A 92 -2.81 0.83 12.87
C PHE A 92 -2.65 1.26 14.35
N LYS A 93 -3.72 1.33 15.16
CA LYS A 93 -3.54 1.46 16.63
C LYS A 93 -2.88 0.23 17.26
N HIS A 94 -2.91 -0.88 16.53
CA HIS A 94 -2.49 -2.20 17.00
C HIS A 94 -1.37 -2.78 16.12
N HIS A 95 -1.28 -2.34 14.86
CA HIS A 95 -0.39 -2.88 13.83
C HIS A 95 0.58 -1.83 13.26
N ASP A 96 1.06 -0.90 14.08
CA ASP A 96 2.05 0.12 13.69
C ASP A 96 3.51 -0.21 14.07
N ARG A 97 3.74 -1.41 14.62
CA ARG A 97 5.09 -1.82 15.03
C ARG A 97 5.89 -2.27 13.82
N GLY A 98 6.95 -1.56 13.52
CA GLY A 98 7.84 -1.93 12.43
C GLY A 98 8.90 -0.86 12.15
N SER A 99 9.73 -1.14 11.15
CA SER A 99 10.65 -0.15 10.61
C SER A 99 10.02 0.60 9.44
N TRP A 100 10.56 1.77 9.09
CA TRP A 100 10.14 2.52 7.90
C TRP A 100 10.23 1.68 6.60
N LYS A 101 11.15 0.70 6.53
CA LYS A 101 11.27 -0.22 5.39
C LYS A 101 10.02 -1.09 5.23
N PHE A 102 9.48 -1.57 6.34
CA PHE A 102 8.21 -2.30 6.34
C PHE A 102 7.05 -1.35 6.01
N GLY A 103 7.09 -0.11 6.51
CA GLY A 103 6.14 0.94 6.14
C GLY A 103 6.07 1.20 4.64
N LYS A 104 7.19 1.14 3.89
CA LYS A 104 7.17 1.23 2.42
C LYS A 104 6.33 0.12 1.77
N ALA A 105 6.40 -1.10 2.28
CA ALA A 105 5.57 -2.20 1.79
C ALA A 105 4.08 -1.94 2.05
N ILE A 106 3.74 -1.38 3.21
CA ILE A 106 2.37 -0.95 3.55
C ILE A 106 1.89 0.15 2.59
N ILE A 107 2.69 1.19 2.33
CA ILE A 107 2.36 2.23 1.34
C ILE A 107 2.07 1.61 -0.04
N GLY A 108 2.86 0.62 -0.45
CA GLY A 108 2.62 -0.13 -1.68
C GLY A 108 1.31 -0.94 -1.67
N GLN A 109 0.85 -1.43 -0.51
CA GLN A 109 -0.46 -2.07 -0.38
C GLN A 109 -1.59 -1.03 -0.43
N ILE A 110 -1.44 0.10 0.27
CA ILE A 110 -2.42 1.20 0.26
C ILE A 110 -2.65 1.71 -1.17
N ALA A 111 -1.58 1.88 -1.95
CA ALA A 111 -1.67 2.32 -3.34
C ALA A 111 -2.45 1.37 -4.27
N ARG A 112 -2.68 0.11 -3.86
CA ARG A 112 -3.45 -0.88 -4.64
C ARG A 112 -4.92 -0.95 -4.23
N ILE A 113 -5.34 -0.22 -3.20
CA ILE A 113 -6.74 -0.15 -2.80
C ILE A 113 -7.52 0.56 -3.92
N GLU A 114 -8.54 -0.12 -4.44
CA GLU A 114 -9.32 0.36 -5.58
C GLU A 114 -10.28 1.48 -5.17
N SER A 115 -10.91 1.37 -3.99
CA SER A 115 -11.79 2.39 -3.43
C SER A 115 -10.97 3.62 -3.03
N ASP A 116 -11.15 4.73 -3.75
CA ASP A 116 -10.49 6.01 -3.44
C ASP A 116 -10.77 6.46 -2.00
N ARG A 117 -12.02 6.29 -1.54
CA ARG A 117 -12.46 6.65 -0.19
C ARG A 117 -11.74 5.84 0.88
N LEU A 118 -11.68 4.52 0.72
CA LEU A 118 -10.97 3.67 1.67
C LEU A 118 -9.46 3.90 1.60
N ARG A 119 -8.92 4.10 0.39
CA ARG A 119 -7.50 4.39 0.19
C ARG A 119 -7.08 5.65 0.95
N ASP A 120 -7.84 6.73 0.84
CA ASP A 120 -7.57 7.99 1.54
C ASP A 120 -7.68 7.82 3.07
N LEU A 121 -8.71 7.11 3.55
CA LEU A 121 -8.90 6.82 4.96
C LEU A 121 -7.72 6.01 5.55
N VAL A 122 -7.34 4.92 4.88
CA VAL A 122 -6.24 4.03 5.31
C VAL A 122 -4.92 4.77 5.25
N HIS A 123 -4.70 5.58 4.22
CA HIS A 123 -3.50 6.41 4.10
C HIS A 123 -3.42 7.43 5.24
N ALA A 124 -4.51 8.11 5.58
CA ALA A 124 -4.56 9.06 6.69
C ALA A 124 -4.29 8.38 8.05
N ASP A 125 -4.91 7.23 8.31
CA ASP A 125 -4.67 6.45 9.54
C ASP A 125 -3.20 5.99 9.64
N PHE A 126 -2.63 5.51 8.53
CA PHE A 126 -1.22 5.11 8.48
C PHE A 126 -0.28 6.29 8.74
N ALA A 127 -0.49 7.40 8.02
CA ALA A 127 0.30 8.62 8.14
C ALA A 127 0.25 9.24 9.55
N GLY A 128 -0.83 8.99 10.30
CA GLY A 128 -0.95 9.39 11.70
C GLY A 128 0.00 8.65 12.67
N THR A 129 0.53 7.49 12.28
CA THR A 129 1.36 6.64 13.16
C THR A 129 2.84 7.02 13.15
N PRO A 130 3.61 6.67 14.19
CA PRO A 130 5.06 6.88 14.20
C PRO A 130 5.77 6.24 13.01
N MET A 131 5.38 5.01 12.64
CA MET A 131 5.94 4.31 11.48
C MET A 131 5.57 5.00 10.17
N GLY A 132 4.32 5.43 10.01
CA GLY A 132 3.87 6.13 8.81
C GLY A 132 4.62 7.45 8.59
N LYS A 133 4.76 8.27 9.64
CA LYS A 133 5.54 9.52 9.58
C LYS A 133 6.98 9.26 9.15
N ALA A 134 7.67 8.34 9.81
CA ALA A 134 9.05 7.98 9.46
C ALA A 134 9.20 7.44 8.03
N THR A 135 8.18 6.73 7.53
CA THR A 135 8.17 6.20 6.16
C THR A 135 8.02 7.32 5.13
N LEU A 136 7.10 8.25 5.38
CA LEU A 136 6.82 9.36 4.47
C LEU A 136 7.99 10.36 4.44
N GLU A 137 8.59 10.67 5.58
CA GLU A 137 9.79 11.53 5.66
C GLU A 137 10.95 10.97 4.80
N VAL A 138 11.20 9.66 4.86
CA VAL A 138 12.22 9.00 4.03
C VAL A 138 11.84 9.03 2.54
N LYS A 139 10.57 8.79 2.21
CA LYS A 139 10.09 8.83 0.83
C LYS A 139 10.23 10.22 0.21
N ASP A 140 9.91 11.27 0.98
CA ASP A 140 10.03 12.65 0.55
C ASP A 140 11.50 13.06 0.38
N ALA A 141 12.37 12.63 1.30
CA ALA A 141 13.82 12.83 1.18
C ALA A 141 14.41 12.12 -0.04
N GLU A 142 13.96 10.90 -0.34
CA GLU A 142 14.38 10.16 -1.54
C GLU A 142 13.89 10.85 -2.82
N GLY A 143 12.62 11.27 -2.87
CA GLY A 143 12.05 12.00 -4.02
C GLY A 143 12.71 13.36 -4.27
N ALA A 144 13.12 14.06 -3.21
CA ALA A 144 13.86 15.32 -3.31
C ALA A 144 15.33 15.13 -3.77
N SER A 145 15.87 13.91 -3.64
CA SER A 145 17.23 13.57 -4.04
C SER A 145 17.36 13.09 -5.49
N GLU A 146 16.24 12.80 -6.16
CA GLU A 146 16.24 12.45 -7.59
C GLU A 146 16.55 13.70 -8.45
N PRO A 147 17.61 13.68 -9.27
CA PRO A 147 17.92 14.80 -10.14
C PRO A 147 16.79 15.00 -11.17
N PRO A 148 16.41 16.25 -11.49
CA PRO A 148 15.29 16.51 -12.38
C PRO A 148 15.52 15.86 -13.75
N VAL A 149 14.45 15.29 -14.30
CA VAL A 149 14.38 14.58 -15.59
C VAL A 149 14.92 15.42 -16.77
N THR A 150 15.05 16.73 -16.59
CA THR A 150 15.71 17.65 -17.53
C THR A 150 17.19 17.34 -17.80
N ASN A 151 17.86 16.53 -16.97
CA ASN A 151 19.26 16.14 -17.20
C ASN A 151 19.43 14.85 -18.04
N ILE A 152 18.34 14.19 -18.45
CA ILE A 152 18.41 12.97 -19.29
C ILE A 152 18.83 13.31 -20.73
N THR A 153 18.48 14.50 -21.22
CA THR A 153 18.88 14.97 -22.56
C THR A 153 20.39 15.15 -22.71
N ASP A 154 21.09 15.58 -21.66
CA ASP A 154 22.56 15.76 -21.70
C ASP A 154 23.32 14.43 -21.73
N ARG A 155 22.73 13.36 -21.20
CA ARG A 155 23.37 12.03 -21.20
C ARG A 155 23.34 11.38 -22.57
N LEU A 156 22.32 11.66 -23.39
CA LEU A 156 22.25 11.21 -24.79
C LEU A 156 23.21 12.00 -25.68
N LEU A 157 23.34 13.31 -25.46
CA LEU A 157 24.26 14.19 -26.20
C LEU A 157 25.75 13.87 -25.95
N ASN A 158 26.08 13.32 -24.77
CA ASN A 158 27.45 12.90 -24.43
C ASN A 158 27.78 11.44 -24.77
N THR A 159 26.88 10.71 -25.45
CA THR A 159 27.25 9.40 -25.97
C THR A 159 28.20 9.54 -27.15
N ARG A 160 29.29 8.75 -27.13
CA ARG A 160 30.37 8.68 -28.15
C ARG A 160 29.90 8.51 -29.61
N LEU A 161 28.61 8.23 -29.82
CA LEU A 161 27.97 8.07 -31.13
C LEU A 161 27.75 9.40 -31.88
N MET A 162 27.62 10.55 -31.18
CA MET A 162 27.38 11.86 -31.84
C MET A 162 28.62 12.73 -32.03
N GLN A 163 29.76 12.38 -31.41
CA GLN A 163 30.98 13.20 -31.47
C GLN A 163 31.83 12.96 -32.73
N LYS A 164 31.45 11.98 -33.58
CA LYS A 164 32.19 11.58 -34.78
C LYS A 164 31.59 12.23 -36.02
N GLY A 165 31.69 13.55 -36.12
CA GLY A 165 31.13 14.29 -37.25
C GLY A 165 31.75 15.66 -37.53
N ASN A 166 32.93 15.97 -37.00
CA ASN A 166 33.56 17.27 -37.31
C ASN A 166 35.10 17.27 -37.17
N SER A 167 35.79 16.71 -38.15
CA SER A 167 37.22 16.89 -38.47
C SER A 167 37.43 16.10 -39.78
N ASP A 168 37.65 16.66 -40.97
CA ASP A 168 38.64 17.67 -41.33
C ASP A 168 38.21 18.38 -42.62
N ILE A 169 38.15 19.71 -42.61
CA ILE A 169 38.30 20.53 -43.81
C ILE A 169 39.52 21.39 -43.55
N HIS A 170 40.66 21.05 -44.16
CA HIS A 170 41.77 21.98 -44.33
C HIS A 170 42.11 22.14 -45.83
N PRO A 171 42.39 23.37 -46.32
CA PRO A 171 42.55 23.66 -47.75
C PRO A 171 44.00 23.47 -48.23
N PRO A 172 44.24 23.43 -49.56
CA PRO A 172 45.55 23.11 -50.10
C PRO A 172 46.47 24.34 -50.08
N HIS A 173 47.68 24.20 -49.53
CA HIS A 173 48.77 25.14 -49.77
C HIS A 173 49.95 24.40 -50.39
N ILE A 174 50.07 24.53 -51.71
CA ILE A 174 51.24 24.15 -52.50
C ILE A 174 52.15 25.39 -52.53
N TYR A 175 53.38 25.30 -52.04
CA TYR A 175 54.48 26.14 -52.52
C TYR A 175 55.83 25.43 -52.45
N ARG A 176 56.66 25.83 -53.42
CA ARG A 176 57.83 25.22 -54.04
C ARG A 176 59.17 25.41 -53.30
N HIS A 177 60.09 24.47 -53.59
CA HIS A 177 61.56 24.52 -53.74
C HIS A 177 62.44 24.89 -52.52
N VAL A 178 63.50 24.11 -52.26
CA VAL A 178 64.88 24.22 -52.82
C VAL A 178 65.79 23.26 -52.03
N ARG A 179 66.40 22.28 -52.70
CA ARG A 179 67.86 22.12 -52.87
C ARG A 179 68.15 20.99 -53.84
#